data_AF-A0A7J9WTC3-F1
#
_entry.id   AF-A0A7J9WTC3-F1
#
_cell.length_a   1.000
_cell.length_b   1.000
_cell.length_c   1.000
_cell.angle_alpha   90.00
_cell.angle_beta   90.00
_cell.angle_gamma   90.00
#
_symmetry.space_group_name_H-M   'P 1'
#
loop_
_entity.id
_entity.type
_entity.pdbx_description
1 polymer ?
#
loop_
_entity_poly.entity_id
_entity_poly.type
_entity_poly.pdbx_seq_one_letter_code
_entity_poly.pdbx_strand_id
1 'polypeptide(L)'
;MRPPRAFVTALVVAVALTGCSGSEREPTAPAGIPREIINGEPCPLAGPSLPPTAGCETSVTGDFDGDGEDDRATVYAELDDDLSPVSWWLRVITDSGELADRRLDAGSRFSYPRAVGRADVQGDGSDELFVKVGDQVYHSGATRVLNMFVLDGDEVVPVTSDGAPLALRVGGIWRFAEGVECRRGRMVLLRAETRNTTNTRWWFSERFYVLEGSRTKLKERREDVFRIPQYYDPLLDPFFELNCGDLSFRS
;
A
#
# COMPACT_ATOMS: atom_id res chain seq x y z
N MET A 1 43.30 8.80 -79.69
CA MET A 1 42.79 8.83 -78.31
C MET A 1 41.54 7.95 -78.26
N ARG A 2 41.62 6.80 -77.57
CA ARG A 2 40.52 5.85 -77.39
C ARG A 2 39.97 6.00 -75.96
N PRO A 3 38.65 5.97 -75.72
CA PRO A 3 38.10 5.99 -74.36
C PRO A 3 38.25 4.61 -73.69
N PRO A 4 38.30 4.55 -72.35
CA PRO A 4 38.46 3.30 -71.61
C PRO A 4 37.14 2.53 -71.51
N ARG A 5 37.25 1.19 -71.53
CA ARG A 5 36.17 0.23 -71.30
C ARG A 5 35.90 0.16 -69.78
N ALA A 6 34.65 0.40 -69.38
CA ALA A 6 34.19 0.13 -68.02
C ALA A 6 33.87 -1.36 -67.86
N PHE A 7 34.51 -2.00 -66.87
CA PHE A 7 34.14 -3.33 -66.37
C PHE A 7 32.97 -3.16 -65.40
N VAL A 8 31.87 -3.88 -65.64
CA VAL A 8 30.74 -3.98 -64.70
C VAL A 8 30.94 -5.23 -63.86
N THR A 9 31.23 -5.05 -62.58
CA THR A 9 31.30 -6.13 -61.60
C THR A 9 29.90 -6.36 -61.04
N ALA A 10 29.31 -7.53 -61.29
CA ALA A 10 28.05 -7.94 -60.70
C ALA A 10 28.28 -8.38 -59.25
N LEU A 11 27.63 -7.70 -58.30
CA LEU A 11 27.60 -8.07 -56.88
C LEU A 11 26.45 -9.05 -56.66
N VAL A 12 26.76 -10.30 -56.30
CA VAL A 12 25.78 -11.29 -55.86
C VAL A 12 25.56 -11.09 -54.36
N VAL A 13 24.36 -10.66 -53.96
CA VAL A 13 23.94 -10.58 -52.56
C VAL A 13 23.35 -11.93 -52.17
N ALA A 14 24.04 -12.65 -51.29
CA ALA A 14 23.51 -13.84 -50.63
C ALA A 14 22.62 -13.39 -49.46
N VAL A 15 21.33 -13.72 -49.52
CA VAL A 15 20.39 -13.52 -48.42
C VAL A 15 20.48 -14.73 -47.49
N ALA A 16 21.06 -14.53 -46.31
CA ALA A 16 21.03 -15.53 -45.25
C ALA A 16 19.64 -15.51 -44.59
N LEU A 17 18.91 -16.63 -44.70
CA LEU A 17 17.67 -16.86 -43.95
C LEU A 17 18.04 -17.27 -42.52
N THR A 18 18.08 -16.30 -41.60
CA THR A 18 18.10 -16.57 -40.16
C THR A 18 16.71 -17.04 -39.74
N GLY A 19 16.59 -18.32 -39.39
CA GLY A 19 15.40 -18.88 -38.78
C GLY A 19 15.16 -18.27 -37.40
N CYS A 20 14.06 -17.54 -37.25
CA CYS A 20 13.52 -17.19 -35.93
C CYS A 20 12.87 -18.44 -35.34
N SER A 21 13.51 -19.05 -34.35
CA SER A 21 12.81 -19.91 -33.39
C SER A 21 11.85 -19.02 -32.60
N GLY A 22 10.58 -19.02 -33.01
CA GLY A 22 9.50 -18.47 -32.21
C GLY A 22 9.35 -19.33 -30.95
N SER A 23 9.84 -18.83 -29.83
CA SER A 23 9.39 -19.28 -28.52
C SER A 23 7.93 -18.83 -28.39
N GLU A 24 6.99 -19.77 -28.56
CA GLU A 24 5.60 -19.57 -28.19
C GLU A 24 5.58 -19.23 -26.70
N ARG A 25 5.33 -17.96 -26.39
CA ARG A 25 4.92 -17.56 -25.04
C ARG A 25 3.64 -18.32 -24.73
N GLU A 26 3.71 -19.14 -23.70
CA GLU A 26 2.55 -19.77 -23.09
C GLU A 26 1.50 -18.69 -22.81
N PRO A 27 0.24 -18.86 -23.25
CA PRO A 27 -0.79 -17.85 -23.06
C PRO A 27 -0.99 -17.65 -21.56
N THR A 28 -0.61 -16.46 -21.08
CA THR A 28 -0.92 -15.99 -19.73
C THR A 28 -2.42 -16.16 -19.51
N ALA A 29 -2.80 -16.99 -18.55
CA ALA A 29 -4.19 -17.16 -18.17
C ALA A 29 -4.82 -15.76 -17.97
N PRO A 30 -6.06 -15.52 -18.44
CA PRO A 30 -6.68 -14.22 -18.30
C PRO A 30 -6.73 -13.87 -16.82
N ALA A 31 -6.16 -12.72 -16.46
CA ALA A 31 -6.32 -12.14 -15.13
C ALA A 31 -7.82 -12.08 -14.84
N GLY A 32 -8.27 -12.93 -13.90
CA GLY A 32 -9.67 -12.92 -13.48
C GLY A 32 -10.05 -11.51 -13.05
N ILE A 33 -11.28 -11.10 -13.35
CA ILE A 33 -11.82 -9.82 -12.87
C ILE A 33 -11.56 -9.76 -11.36
N PRO A 34 -10.89 -8.70 -10.85
CA PRO A 34 -10.69 -8.53 -9.41
C PRO A 34 -12.06 -8.63 -8.73
N ARG A 35 -12.25 -9.67 -7.91
CA ARG A 35 -13.51 -9.86 -7.19
C ARG A 35 -13.51 -8.88 -6.03
N GLU A 36 -14.49 -7.99 -6.01
CA GLU A 36 -14.65 -7.02 -4.93
C GLU A 36 -14.86 -7.77 -3.60
N ILE A 37 -14.03 -7.45 -2.61
CA ILE A 37 -14.21 -7.95 -1.26
C ILE A 37 -15.16 -7.00 -0.53
N ILE A 38 -16.28 -7.53 -0.04
CA ILE A 38 -17.27 -6.78 0.74
C ILE A 38 -17.16 -7.24 2.19
N ASN A 39 -17.00 -6.30 3.12
CA ASN A 39 -16.84 -6.63 4.53
C ASN A 39 -18.10 -7.32 5.08
N GLY A 40 -17.93 -8.51 5.65
CA GLY A 40 -19.00 -9.32 6.23
C GLY A 40 -19.63 -10.32 5.28
N GLU A 41 -19.28 -10.29 4.00
CA GLU A 41 -19.69 -11.28 3.00
C GLU A 41 -18.64 -12.39 2.87
N PRO A 42 -19.04 -13.59 2.39
CA PRO A 42 -18.11 -14.68 2.09
C PRO A 42 -16.94 -14.22 1.21
N CYS A 43 -15.72 -14.62 1.59
CA CYS A 43 -14.52 -14.25 0.86
C CYS A 43 -14.45 -14.97 -0.49
N PRO A 44 -14.12 -14.27 -1.59
CA PRO A 44 -13.70 -14.94 -2.81
C PRO A 44 -12.41 -15.72 -2.53
N LEU A 45 -12.31 -16.95 -3.04
CA LEU A 45 -11.09 -17.76 -2.97
C LEU A 45 -9.92 -17.07 -3.68
N ALA A 46 -8.75 -17.22 -3.09
CA ALA A 46 -7.50 -16.66 -3.59
C ALA A 46 -6.95 -17.42 -4.80
N GLY A 47 -5.94 -16.84 -5.45
CA GLY A 47 -5.20 -17.50 -6.52
C GLY A 47 -4.36 -18.70 -6.04
N PRO A 48 -3.84 -19.52 -6.98
CA PRO A 48 -3.13 -20.77 -6.67
C PRO A 48 -1.77 -20.56 -5.97
N SER A 49 -1.26 -19.33 -5.89
CA SER A 49 -0.02 -19.01 -5.17
C SER A 49 -0.20 -18.96 -3.64
N LEU A 50 -1.44 -19.02 -3.16
CA LEU A 50 -1.78 -19.01 -1.75
C LEU A 50 -2.32 -20.37 -1.29
N PRO A 51 -2.39 -20.64 0.03
CA PRO A 51 -2.99 -21.87 0.54
C PRO A 51 -4.40 -22.11 -0.04
N PRO A 52 -4.84 -23.37 -0.25
CA PRO A 52 -6.15 -23.66 -0.85
C PRO A 52 -7.34 -23.11 -0.05
N THR A 53 -7.16 -22.89 1.25
CA THR A 53 -8.15 -22.29 2.16
C THR A 53 -8.06 -20.77 2.22
N ALA A 54 -7.23 -20.14 1.39
CA ALA A 54 -7.08 -18.69 1.38
C ALA A 54 -8.16 -17.99 0.54
N GLY A 55 -8.53 -16.79 0.96
CA GLY A 55 -9.38 -15.89 0.19
C GLY A 55 -9.25 -14.44 0.61
N CYS A 56 -10.10 -13.58 0.07
CA CYS A 56 -10.02 -12.14 0.28
C CYS A 56 -8.61 -11.57 -0.02
N GLU A 57 -7.99 -12.07 -1.09
CA GLU A 57 -6.63 -11.69 -1.49
C GLU A 57 -6.60 -10.23 -1.99
N THR A 58 -5.65 -9.47 -1.46
CA THR A 58 -5.25 -8.16 -1.99
C THR A 58 -3.73 -8.09 -2.01
N SER A 59 -3.15 -7.51 -3.04
CA SER A 59 -1.69 -7.43 -3.16
C SER A 59 -1.21 -6.08 -3.64
N VAL A 60 0.01 -5.75 -3.23
CA VAL A 60 0.77 -4.58 -3.64
C VAL A 60 2.16 -5.09 -4.04
N THR A 61 2.65 -4.67 -5.19
CA THR A 61 4.05 -4.88 -5.60
C THR A 61 4.91 -3.77 -5.00
N GLY A 62 6.21 -3.94 -4.79
CA GLY A 62 7.13 -2.87 -4.34
C GLY A 62 8.51 -3.39 -3.97
N ASP A 63 9.50 -2.51 -3.85
CA ASP A 63 10.87 -2.88 -3.47
C ASP A 63 10.95 -2.95 -1.94
N PHE A 64 10.57 -4.08 -1.32
CA PHE A 64 10.45 -4.18 0.14
C PHE A 64 11.78 -4.56 0.81
N ASP A 65 12.71 -5.22 0.09
CA ASP A 65 14.04 -5.58 0.59
C ASP A 65 15.15 -4.56 0.23
N GLY A 66 14.85 -3.58 -0.64
CA GLY A 66 15.75 -2.48 -1.01
C GLY A 66 16.79 -2.84 -2.07
N ASP A 67 16.60 -3.92 -2.82
CA ASP A 67 17.55 -4.38 -3.83
C ASP A 67 17.36 -3.72 -5.21
N GLY A 68 16.26 -2.98 -5.38
CA GLY A 68 15.90 -2.24 -6.60
C GLY A 68 14.93 -2.99 -7.53
N GLU A 69 14.55 -4.22 -7.21
CA GLU A 69 13.56 -5.01 -7.95
C GLU A 69 12.19 -5.03 -7.22
N ASP A 70 11.14 -5.37 -7.95
CA ASP A 70 9.77 -5.33 -7.45
C ASP A 70 9.39 -6.66 -6.76
N ASP A 71 9.19 -6.64 -5.45
CA ASP A 71 8.65 -7.74 -4.63
C ASP A 71 7.11 -7.74 -4.62
N ARG A 72 6.50 -8.75 -3.99
CA ARG A 72 5.05 -8.86 -3.83
C ARG A 72 4.62 -9.05 -2.38
N ALA A 73 3.88 -8.07 -1.86
CA ALA A 73 3.16 -8.15 -0.60
C ALA A 73 1.70 -8.53 -0.83
N THR A 74 1.21 -9.54 -0.12
CA THR A 74 -0.15 -10.07 -0.25
C THR A 74 -0.80 -10.21 1.11
N VAL A 75 -1.96 -9.57 1.29
CA VAL A 75 -2.83 -9.78 2.44
C VAL A 75 -3.95 -10.74 2.03
N TYR A 76 -4.16 -11.77 2.82
CA TYR A 76 -5.22 -12.76 2.60
C TYR A 76 -5.80 -13.25 3.92
N ALA A 77 -7.02 -13.78 3.85
CA ALA A 77 -7.65 -14.50 4.94
C ALA A 77 -7.48 -16.01 4.77
N GLU A 78 -7.27 -16.72 5.88
CA GLU A 78 -7.61 -18.13 5.96
C GLU A 78 -9.11 -18.25 6.21
N LEU A 79 -9.78 -19.15 5.49
CA LEU A 79 -11.23 -19.31 5.51
C LEU A 79 -11.65 -20.62 6.19
N ASP A 80 -12.85 -20.60 6.76
CA ASP A 80 -13.59 -21.81 7.11
C ASP A 80 -14.41 -22.37 5.93
N ASP A 81 -15.19 -23.43 6.19
CA ASP A 81 -16.03 -24.10 5.20
C ASP A 81 -17.14 -23.20 4.63
N ASP A 82 -17.54 -22.16 5.36
CA ASP A 82 -18.54 -21.16 4.94
C ASP A 82 -17.89 -19.99 4.18
N LEU A 83 -16.60 -20.10 3.84
CA LEU A 83 -15.78 -19.05 3.24
C LEU A 83 -15.69 -17.78 4.10
N SER A 84 -15.87 -17.92 5.41
CA SER A 84 -15.74 -16.83 6.36
C SER A 84 -14.29 -16.71 6.84
N PRO A 85 -13.74 -15.49 6.95
CA PRO A 85 -12.37 -15.29 7.38
C PRO A 85 -12.19 -15.63 8.86
N VAL A 86 -11.30 -16.58 9.18
CA VAL A 86 -10.98 -17.00 10.56
C VAL A 86 -9.63 -16.47 11.04
N SER A 87 -8.71 -16.21 10.12
CA SER A 87 -7.42 -15.59 10.42
C SER A 87 -6.94 -14.76 9.23
N TRP A 88 -6.05 -13.81 9.47
CA TRP A 88 -5.51 -12.94 8.43
C TRP A 88 -3.98 -13.00 8.43
N TRP A 89 -3.42 -12.95 7.24
CA TRP A 89 -2.00 -13.10 6.99
C TRP A 89 -1.53 -12.03 6.03
N LEU A 90 -0.29 -11.59 6.25
CA LEU A 90 0.51 -10.80 5.34
C LEU A 90 1.69 -11.68 4.91
N ARG A 91 1.81 -11.90 3.60
CA ARG A 91 2.93 -12.57 2.97
C ARG A 91 3.71 -11.58 2.13
N VAL A 92 5.02 -11.54 2.27
CA VAL A 92 5.93 -10.89 1.32
C VAL A 92 6.74 -11.97 0.62
N ILE A 93 6.81 -11.89 -0.71
CA ILE A 93 7.69 -12.72 -1.54
C ILE A 93 8.60 -11.79 -2.31
N THR A 94 9.91 -11.93 -2.13
CA THR A 94 10.89 -11.12 -2.87
C THR A 94 11.02 -11.57 -4.32
N ASP A 95 11.65 -10.76 -5.18
CA ASP A 95 11.95 -11.15 -6.57
C ASP A 95 12.73 -12.48 -6.64
N SER A 96 13.65 -12.67 -5.69
CA SER A 96 14.51 -13.85 -5.54
C SER A 96 13.77 -15.08 -4.99
N GLY A 97 12.52 -14.90 -4.55
CA GLY A 97 11.62 -15.95 -4.08
C GLY A 97 11.73 -16.25 -2.58
N GLU A 98 12.42 -15.41 -1.82
CA GLU A 98 12.39 -15.47 -0.35
C GLU A 98 11.00 -15.12 0.15
N LEU A 99 10.56 -15.76 1.24
CA LEU A 99 9.19 -15.68 1.72
C LEU A 99 9.18 -15.34 3.20
N ALA A 100 8.44 -14.29 3.53
CA ALA A 100 8.19 -13.86 4.90
C ALA A 100 6.68 -13.78 5.17
N ASP A 101 6.21 -14.53 6.17
CA ASP A 101 4.81 -14.58 6.57
C ASP A 101 4.59 -13.95 7.95
N ARG A 102 3.50 -13.19 8.07
CA ARG A 102 3.06 -12.60 9.34
C ARG A 102 1.57 -12.78 9.53
N ARG A 103 1.17 -13.34 10.68
CA ARG A 103 -0.23 -13.26 11.12
C ARG A 103 -0.58 -11.83 11.51
N LEU A 104 -1.68 -11.32 10.98
CA LEU A 104 -2.22 -10.01 11.33
C LEU A 104 -3.17 -10.14 12.52
N ASP A 105 -2.99 -9.26 13.50
CA ASP A 105 -3.95 -9.09 14.61
C ASP A 105 -5.18 -8.34 14.12
N ALA A 106 -5.98 -8.99 13.28
CA ALA A 106 -7.26 -8.49 12.81
C ALA A 106 -8.25 -8.51 13.97
N GLY A 107 -8.46 -7.36 14.61
CA GLY A 107 -9.23 -7.28 15.86
C GLY A 107 -10.61 -7.95 15.79
N SER A 108 -11.54 -7.40 15.01
CA SER A 108 -12.89 -7.97 14.90
C SER A 108 -13.04 -8.81 13.62
N ARG A 109 -14.00 -9.74 13.61
CA ARG A 109 -14.40 -10.48 12.40
C ARG A 109 -14.86 -9.59 11.23
N PHE A 110 -15.08 -8.30 11.47
CA PHE A 110 -15.51 -7.32 10.45
C PHE A 110 -14.36 -6.43 9.94
N SER A 111 -13.13 -6.64 10.41
CA SER A 111 -12.01 -5.75 10.09
C SER A 111 -11.53 -5.85 8.63
N TYR A 112 -11.65 -7.01 7.99
CA TYR A 112 -11.22 -7.30 6.61
C TYR A 112 -9.94 -6.56 6.19
N PRO A 113 -8.77 -6.94 6.74
CA PRO A 113 -7.48 -6.40 6.34
C PRO A 113 -7.21 -6.46 4.84
N ARG A 114 -6.47 -5.46 4.33
CA ARG A 114 -6.12 -5.35 2.90
C ARG A 114 -4.77 -4.69 2.73
N ALA A 115 -4.00 -5.14 1.73
CA ALA A 115 -2.87 -4.38 1.21
C ALA A 115 -3.43 -3.11 0.54
N VAL A 116 -2.94 -1.93 0.94
CA VAL A 116 -3.45 -0.64 0.47
C VAL A 116 -2.47 0.04 -0.46
N GLY A 117 -1.19 -0.04 -0.16
CA GLY A 117 -0.14 0.55 -0.97
C GLY A 117 1.21 0.48 -0.28
N ARG A 118 2.16 1.24 -0.82
CA ARG A 118 3.54 1.29 -0.36
C ARG A 118 4.10 2.70 -0.45
N ALA A 119 5.16 2.99 0.28
CA ALA A 119 6.01 4.16 0.04
C ALA A 119 7.35 4.02 0.78
N ASP A 120 8.44 4.46 0.17
CA ASP A 120 9.73 4.75 0.82
C ASP A 120 9.60 5.99 1.74
N VAL A 121 9.03 5.79 2.94
CA VAL A 121 8.84 6.84 3.95
C VAL A 121 10.16 7.19 4.62
N GLN A 122 11.03 6.20 4.83
CA GLN A 122 12.36 6.39 5.43
C GLN A 122 13.32 7.13 4.49
N GLY A 123 13.18 6.96 3.18
CA GLY A 123 14.11 7.47 2.19
C GLY A 123 15.36 6.59 2.04
N ASP A 124 15.33 5.33 2.49
CA ASP A 124 16.45 4.39 2.50
C ASP A 124 16.51 3.48 1.26
N GLY A 125 15.48 3.52 0.43
CA GLY A 125 15.38 2.74 -0.81
C GLY A 125 14.40 1.58 -0.70
N SER A 126 14.06 1.14 0.52
CA SER A 126 13.05 0.13 0.74
C SER A 126 11.67 0.76 0.95
N ASP A 127 10.65 0.17 0.35
CA ASP A 127 9.27 0.57 0.52
C ASP A 127 8.71 0.08 1.87
N GLU A 128 8.00 0.93 2.59
CA GLU A 128 7.11 0.49 3.67
C GLU A 128 5.76 0.07 3.11
N LEU A 129 5.25 -1.09 3.56
CA LEU A 129 3.93 -1.59 3.20
C LEU A 129 2.84 -0.99 4.10
N PHE A 130 1.79 -0.46 3.49
CA PHE A 130 0.59 0.02 4.17
C PHE A 130 -0.53 -1.02 4.08
N VAL A 131 -0.96 -1.53 5.24
CA VAL A 131 -2.05 -2.49 5.36
C VAL A 131 -3.19 -1.86 6.15
N LYS A 132 -4.38 -1.80 5.56
CA LYS A 132 -5.60 -1.54 6.34
C LYS A 132 -5.81 -2.74 7.24
N VAL A 133 -5.94 -2.51 8.55
CA VAL A 133 -6.16 -3.56 9.56
C VAL A 133 -7.54 -3.50 10.20
N GLY A 134 -8.31 -2.44 9.93
CA GLY A 134 -9.69 -2.33 10.36
C GLY A 134 -10.29 -0.96 10.05
N ASP A 135 -11.52 -0.78 10.53
CA ASP A 135 -12.24 0.48 10.47
C ASP A 135 -12.68 0.87 11.88
N GLN A 136 -12.53 2.14 12.22
CA GLN A 136 -13.15 2.73 13.40
C GLN A 136 -14.42 3.44 12.98
N VAL A 137 -15.57 2.84 13.28
CA VAL A 137 -16.87 3.42 12.98
C VAL A 137 -17.33 4.30 14.14
N TYR A 138 -17.71 5.54 13.85
CA TYR A 138 -18.32 6.45 14.81
C TYR A 138 -19.53 7.15 14.18
N HIS A 139 -20.72 6.91 14.77
CA HIS A 139 -22.02 7.31 14.21
C HIS A 139 -22.19 6.88 12.74
N SER A 140 -22.05 7.81 11.81
CA SER A 140 -22.29 7.62 10.38
C SER A 140 -21.02 7.77 9.54
N GLY A 141 -19.84 7.74 10.15
CA GLY A 141 -18.57 7.74 9.42
C GLY A 141 -17.62 6.66 9.91
N ALA A 142 -16.66 6.34 9.05
CA ALA A 142 -15.61 5.39 9.32
C ALA A 142 -14.25 6.06 9.12
N THR A 143 -13.35 5.82 10.05
CA THR A 143 -11.94 6.13 9.92
C THR A 143 -11.22 4.83 9.62
N ARG A 144 -10.50 4.76 8.51
CA ARG A 144 -9.67 3.60 8.20
C ARG A 144 -8.51 3.57 9.18
N VAL A 145 -8.19 2.38 9.69
CA VAL A 145 -7.01 2.16 10.53
C VAL A 145 -6.04 1.32 9.73
N LEU A 146 -4.87 1.90 9.44
CA LEU A 146 -3.77 1.25 8.76
C LEU A 146 -2.63 1.00 9.75
N ASN A 147 -1.86 -0.04 9.48
CA ASN A 147 -0.52 -0.22 10.03
C ASN A 147 0.50 -0.19 8.87
N MET A 148 1.71 0.21 9.19
CA MET A 148 2.86 0.06 8.31
C MET A 148 3.65 -1.19 8.69
N PHE A 149 4.26 -1.83 7.70
CA PHE A 149 5.14 -2.98 7.88
C PHE A 149 6.42 -2.78 7.07
N VAL A 150 7.52 -3.31 7.58
CA VAL A 150 8.82 -3.40 6.90
C VAL A 150 9.23 -4.86 6.79
N LEU A 151 9.98 -5.20 5.76
CA LEU A 151 10.71 -6.46 5.68
C LEU A 151 12.06 -6.25 6.39
N ASP A 152 12.33 -7.03 7.44
CA ASP A 152 13.56 -6.98 8.24
C ASP A 152 14.21 -8.37 8.18
N GLY A 153 15.11 -8.55 7.21
CA GLY A 153 15.62 -9.87 6.86
C GLY A 153 14.51 -10.77 6.30
N ASP A 154 14.29 -11.92 6.93
CA ASP A 154 13.27 -12.90 6.55
C ASP A 154 11.94 -12.72 7.30
N GLU A 155 11.78 -11.61 8.05
CA GLU A 155 10.56 -11.32 8.81
C GLU A 155 9.86 -10.05 8.33
N VAL A 156 8.53 -10.12 8.19
CA VAL A 156 7.71 -8.91 8.06
C VAL A 156 7.33 -8.42 9.45
N VAL A 157 7.71 -7.20 9.81
CA VAL A 157 7.51 -6.63 11.15
C VAL A 157 6.70 -5.35 11.10
N PRO A 158 5.84 -5.06 12.10
CA PRO A 158 5.03 -3.86 12.08
C PRO A 158 5.91 -2.69 12.50
N VAL A 159 5.69 -1.55 11.87
CA VAL A 159 6.23 -0.28 12.37
C VAL A 159 5.54 0.03 13.70
N THR A 160 6.33 0.36 14.72
CA THR A 160 5.84 0.58 16.08
C THR A 160 6.08 2.01 16.58
N SER A 161 5.23 2.46 17.50
CA SER A 161 5.43 3.65 18.35
C SER A 161 5.16 3.24 19.79
N ASP A 162 6.06 3.58 20.70
CA ASP A 162 5.93 3.29 22.13
C ASP A 162 5.62 1.80 22.45
N GLY A 163 6.20 0.89 21.66
CA GLY A 163 6.08 -0.56 21.84
C GLY A 163 4.80 -1.20 21.28
N ALA A 164 3.94 -0.43 20.61
CA ALA A 164 2.73 -0.94 19.95
C ALA A 164 2.77 -0.65 18.44
N PRO A 165 2.08 -1.46 17.59
CA PRO A 165 1.91 -1.14 16.18
C PRO A 165 1.38 0.27 15.97
N LEU A 166 2.01 1.03 15.09
CA LEU A 166 1.61 2.39 14.81
C LEU A 166 0.27 2.40 14.07
N ALA A 167 -0.76 2.95 14.71
CA ALA A 167 -2.07 3.12 14.11
C ALA A 167 -2.13 4.42 13.30
N LEU A 168 -2.22 4.27 11.98
CA LEU A 168 -2.44 5.34 11.03
C LEU A 168 -3.93 5.47 10.77
N ARG A 169 -4.52 6.59 11.19
CA ARG A 169 -5.96 6.85 11.07
C ARG A 169 -6.20 7.80 9.91
N VAL A 170 -7.09 7.41 8.99
CA VAL A 170 -7.40 8.19 7.79
C VAL A 170 -8.91 8.34 7.64
N GLY A 171 -9.37 9.58 7.55
CA GLY A 171 -10.78 9.94 7.41
C GLY A 171 -11.38 10.50 8.69
N GLY A 172 -12.70 10.46 8.80
CA GLY A 172 -13.42 11.02 9.94
C GLY A 172 -14.83 11.44 9.59
N ILE A 173 -15.34 12.42 10.31
CA ILE A 173 -16.68 13.01 10.11
C ILE A 173 -16.61 14.53 10.29
N TRP A 174 -17.73 15.21 10.12
CA TRP A 174 -17.86 16.67 10.33
C TRP A 174 -17.42 17.23 11.69
N ARG A 175 -17.05 16.40 12.67
CA ARG A 175 -16.51 16.84 13.98
C ARG A 175 -15.04 16.52 14.22
N PHE A 176 -14.46 15.60 13.46
CA PHE A 176 -13.04 15.28 13.57
C PHE A 176 -12.54 14.65 12.28
N ALA A 177 -11.26 14.83 12.01
CA ALA A 177 -10.58 14.33 10.84
C ALA A 177 -9.18 13.88 11.25
N GLU A 178 -8.76 12.73 10.76
CA GLU A 178 -7.38 12.23 10.90
C GLU A 178 -6.78 11.92 9.53
N GLY A 179 -5.54 12.34 9.34
CA GLY A 179 -4.81 12.18 8.10
C GLY A 179 -3.35 11.82 8.34
N VAL A 180 -2.69 11.40 7.27
CA VAL A 180 -1.28 11.01 7.28
C VAL A 180 -0.58 11.66 6.10
N GLU A 181 0.54 12.32 6.36
CA GLU A 181 1.43 12.83 5.33
C GLU A 181 2.81 12.21 5.48
N CYS A 182 3.36 11.62 4.41
CA CYS A 182 4.75 11.21 4.36
C CYS A 182 5.55 12.24 3.57
N ARG A 183 6.63 12.70 4.17
CA ARG A 183 7.71 13.47 3.54
C ARG A 183 8.96 12.60 3.63
N ARG A 184 9.91 12.78 2.72
CA ARG A 184 11.15 11.99 2.72
C ARG A 184 11.81 12.00 4.11
N GLY A 185 11.90 10.84 4.75
CA GLY A 185 12.46 10.64 6.10
C GLY A 185 11.60 11.15 7.26
N ARG A 186 10.34 11.53 7.02
CA ARG A 186 9.45 12.08 8.06
C ARG A 186 7.98 11.80 7.79
N MET A 187 7.30 11.22 8.76
CA MET A 187 5.85 11.03 8.74
C MET A 187 5.15 12.05 9.65
N VAL A 188 4.02 12.57 9.22
CA VAL A 188 3.20 13.53 9.96
C VAL A 188 1.82 12.93 10.17
N LEU A 189 1.43 12.75 11.43
CA LEU A 189 0.06 12.38 11.80
C LEU A 189 -0.74 13.65 12.09
N LEU A 190 -1.80 13.83 11.32
CA LEU A 190 -2.66 15.00 11.34
C LEU A 190 -3.94 14.67 12.08
N ARG A 191 -4.39 15.54 12.99
CA ARG A 191 -5.70 15.46 13.63
C ARG A 191 -6.33 16.83 13.72
N ALA A 192 -7.58 16.96 13.27
CA ALA A 192 -8.41 18.14 13.47
C ALA A 192 -9.67 17.71 14.21
N GLU A 193 -10.11 18.47 15.22
CA GLU A 193 -11.35 18.17 15.92
C GLU A 193 -12.05 19.44 16.43
N THR A 194 -13.37 19.40 16.52
CA THR A 194 -14.15 20.40 17.25
C THR A 194 -14.62 19.83 18.59
N ARG A 195 -14.51 20.67 19.62
CA ARG A 195 -15.01 20.41 20.98
C ARG A 195 -16.21 21.28 21.35
N ASN A 196 -16.67 22.17 20.46
CA ASN A 196 -17.80 23.04 20.71
C ASN A 196 -19.06 22.60 19.97
N THR A 197 -20.23 22.88 20.56
CA THR A 197 -21.53 22.46 20.01
C THR A 197 -21.84 23.05 18.63
N THR A 198 -21.23 24.19 18.30
CA THR A 198 -21.43 24.88 17.02
C THR A 198 -20.41 24.50 15.94
N ASN A 199 -19.41 23.67 16.23
CA ASN A 199 -18.34 23.25 15.30
C ASN A 199 -17.57 24.38 14.61
N THR A 200 -17.53 25.54 15.26
CA THR A 200 -16.87 26.73 14.68
C THR A 200 -15.45 26.92 15.20
N ARG A 201 -15.01 26.14 16.18
CA ARG A 201 -13.65 26.20 16.73
C ARG A 201 -13.02 24.83 16.57
N TRP A 202 -11.90 24.79 15.87
CA TRP A 202 -11.19 23.57 15.53
C TRP A 202 -9.81 23.58 16.16
N TRP A 203 -9.48 22.46 16.81
CA TRP A 203 -8.18 22.17 17.37
C TRP A 203 -7.45 21.26 16.40
N PHE A 204 -6.30 21.72 15.96
CA PHE A 204 -5.41 21.02 15.05
C PHE A 204 -4.22 20.50 15.84
N SER A 205 -3.80 19.28 15.53
CA SER A 205 -2.60 18.67 16.07
C SER A 205 -1.84 18.01 14.92
N GLU A 206 -0.57 18.35 14.82
CA GLU A 206 0.39 17.68 13.94
C GLU A 206 1.42 16.98 14.82
N ARG A 207 1.68 15.71 14.56
CA ARG A 207 2.72 14.94 15.25
C ARG A 207 3.71 14.42 14.24
N PHE A 208 4.97 14.84 14.38
CA PHE A 208 6.02 14.55 13.44
C PHE A 208 6.90 13.41 13.95
N TYR A 209 6.96 12.33 13.19
CA TYR A 209 7.73 11.14 13.46
C TYR A 209 8.86 11.00 12.45
N VAL A 210 9.99 10.46 12.91
CA VAL A 210 11.01 9.86 12.03
C VAL A 210 10.89 8.36 12.21
N LEU A 211 10.98 7.64 11.10
CA LEU A 211 11.02 6.18 11.06
C LEU A 211 12.49 5.75 10.94
N GLU A 212 12.90 4.81 11.78
CA GLU A 212 14.24 4.21 11.81
C GLU A 212 14.05 2.69 11.93
N GLY A 213 14.15 1.97 10.80
CA GLY A 213 13.74 0.58 10.65
C GLY A 213 12.27 0.41 11.03
N SER A 214 11.97 -0.55 11.91
CA SER A 214 10.59 -0.82 12.37
C SER A 214 10.09 0.07 13.52
N ARG A 215 10.79 1.18 13.83
CA ARG A 215 10.47 2.02 15.00
C ARG A 215 10.32 3.48 14.62
N THR A 216 9.27 4.09 15.15
CA THR A 216 9.08 5.54 15.05
C THR A 216 9.53 6.26 16.30
N LYS A 217 10.01 7.49 16.10
CA LYS A 217 10.33 8.42 17.18
C LYS A 217 9.65 9.76 16.93
N LEU A 218 8.78 10.15 17.86
CA LEU A 218 8.19 11.50 17.86
C LEU A 218 9.32 12.53 18.03
N LYS A 219 9.43 13.47 17.09
CA LYS A 219 10.40 14.56 17.13
C LYS A 219 9.76 15.88 17.52
N GLU A 220 8.53 16.11 17.10
CA GLU A 220 7.86 17.40 17.26
C GLU A 220 6.34 17.22 17.33
N ARG A 221 5.69 18.10 18.07
CA ARG A 221 4.24 18.25 18.09
C ARG A 221 3.89 19.73 17.90
N ARG A 222 2.94 20.01 17.02
CA ARG A 222 2.36 21.33 16.84
C ARG A 222 0.87 21.27 17.13
N GLU A 223 0.36 22.33 17.73
CA GLU A 223 -1.05 22.49 18.03
C GLU A 223 -1.48 23.91 17.69
N ASP A 224 -2.61 24.01 17.02
CA ASP A 224 -3.19 25.29 16.64
C ASP A 224 -4.71 25.27 16.86
N VAL A 225 -5.29 26.46 17.00
CA VAL A 225 -6.74 26.61 17.14
C VAL A 225 -7.23 27.68 16.20
N PHE A 226 -8.09 27.29 15.27
CA PHE A 226 -8.69 28.21 14.31
C PHE A 226 -10.20 28.29 14.49
N ARG A 227 -10.75 29.44 14.13
CA ARG A 227 -12.18 29.62 14.00
C ARG A 227 -12.56 29.44 12.54
N ILE A 228 -13.32 28.38 12.26
CA ILE A 228 -13.83 28.06 10.92
C ILE A 228 -15.34 28.28 10.97
N PRO A 229 -15.87 29.37 10.39
CA PRO A 229 -17.29 29.74 10.53
C PRO A 229 -18.23 28.89 9.65
N GLN A 230 -17.68 28.14 8.71
CA GLN A 230 -18.39 27.34 7.71
C GLN A 230 -18.26 25.84 8.01
N TYR A 231 -19.23 25.05 7.54
CA TYR A 231 -19.27 23.61 7.78
C TYR A 231 -18.19 22.83 7.02
N TYR A 232 -17.74 23.37 5.88
CA TYR A 232 -16.64 22.83 5.09
C TYR A 232 -15.60 23.93 4.87
N ASP A 233 -14.33 23.58 5.07
CA ASP A 233 -13.20 24.46 4.83
C ASP A 233 -12.07 23.64 4.22
N PRO A 234 -11.48 24.04 3.07
CA PRO A 234 -10.38 23.32 2.45
C PRO A 234 -9.15 23.13 3.35
N LEU A 235 -9.01 23.93 4.42
CA LEU A 235 -7.97 23.71 5.44
C LEU A 235 -8.09 22.35 6.14
N LEU A 236 -9.27 21.73 6.11
CA LEU A 236 -9.49 20.41 6.67
C LEU A 236 -9.14 19.27 5.70
N ASP A 237 -8.97 19.55 4.40
CA ASP A 237 -8.78 18.49 3.40
C ASP A 237 -7.61 17.55 3.77
N PRO A 238 -6.39 18.04 4.10
CA PRO A 238 -5.26 17.18 4.46
C PRO A 238 -5.52 16.27 5.68
N PHE A 239 -6.48 16.64 6.52
CA PHE A 239 -6.86 15.89 7.71
C PHE A 239 -7.86 14.77 7.40
N PHE A 240 -8.26 14.55 6.15
CA PHE A 240 -9.11 13.43 5.71
C PHE A 240 -8.39 12.45 4.77
N GLU A 241 -7.11 12.67 4.52
CA GLU A 241 -6.37 11.98 3.46
C GLU A 241 -5.14 11.26 4.01
N LEU A 242 -4.73 10.26 3.26
CA LEU A 242 -3.37 9.76 3.29
C LEU A 242 -2.65 10.30 2.05
N ASN A 243 -1.47 10.87 2.25
CA ASN A 243 -0.60 11.35 1.19
C ASN A 243 0.85 10.97 1.48
N CYS A 244 1.34 9.94 0.81
CA CYS A 244 2.69 9.43 0.92
C CYS A 244 3.33 9.28 -0.47
N GLY A 245 3.27 10.35 -1.27
CA GLY A 245 3.74 10.34 -2.65
C GLY A 245 2.70 9.67 -3.57
N ASP A 246 3.10 8.62 -4.27
CA ASP A 246 2.21 7.91 -5.20
C ASP A 246 1.10 7.15 -4.49
N LEU A 247 1.28 6.85 -3.20
CA LEU A 247 0.20 6.38 -2.34
C LEU A 247 -0.58 7.59 -1.79
N SER A 248 -1.71 7.89 -2.44
CA SER A 248 -2.63 8.91 -1.94
C SER A 248 -4.09 8.49 -2.09
N PHE A 249 -4.90 8.76 -1.06
CA PHE A 249 -6.35 8.67 -1.14
C PHE A 249 -7.02 9.52 -0.08
N ARG A 250 -8.24 9.95 -0.40
CA ARG A 250 -9.14 10.63 0.52
C ARG A 250 -10.20 9.66 1.03
N SER A 251 -10.58 9.80 2.30
CA SER A 251 -11.74 9.11 2.87
C SER A 251 -13.00 9.96 2.90
#